data_AF-A0A126T131-F1
#
_entry.id   AF-A0A126T131-F1
#
_cell.length_a   1.000
_cell.length_b   1.000
_cell.length_c   1.000
_cell.angle_alpha   90.00
_cell.angle_beta   90.00
_cell.angle_gamma   90.00
#
_symmetry.space_group_name_H-M   'P 1'
#
loop_
_entity.id
_entity.type
_entity.pdbx_description
1 polymer ?
#
loop_
_entity_poly.entity_id
_entity_poly.type
_entity_poly.pdbx_seq_one_letter_code
_entity_poly.pdbx_strand_id
1 'polypeptide(L)'
;MQKFMFGLLITIASATANALPPPEARSLPLEEISLEHINIQGQIQTWRLHKVCIDGQAYLLITGTTGPGGISAAYKDGKPEQCQIRPAEK
;
A
#
# COMPACT_ATOMS: atom_id res chain seq x y z
N MET A 1 -42.22 -30.81 -38.74
CA MET A 1 -41.15 -29.88 -39.20
C MET A 1 -41.29 -28.57 -38.45
N GLN A 2 -40.47 -28.34 -37.43
CA GLN A 2 -40.50 -27.11 -36.65
C GLN A 2 -39.12 -26.45 -36.74
N LYS A 3 -39.09 -25.31 -37.44
CA LYS A 3 -37.87 -24.55 -37.73
C LYS A 3 -37.44 -23.84 -36.45
N PHE A 4 -36.38 -24.30 -35.81
CA PHE A 4 -35.73 -23.56 -34.73
C PHE A 4 -34.93 -22.42 -35.35
N MET A 5 -35.51 -21.21 -35.29
CA MET A 5 -34.84 -19.96 -35.64
C MET A 5 -33.74 -19.70 -34.60
N PHE A 6 -32.50 -19.97 -34.98
CA PHE A 6 -31.31 -19.51 -34.26
C PHE A 6 -31.17 -18.00 -34.46
N GLY A 7 -31.32 -17.24 -33.39
CA GLY A 7 -31.15 -15.80 -33.44
C GLY A 7 -31.09 -15.21 -32.04
N LEU A 8 -29.93 -15.30 -31.39
CA LEU A 8 -29.63 -14.45 -30.25
C LEU A 8 -28.45 -13.56 -30.64
N LEU A 9 -28.76 -12.30 -30.97
CA LEU A 9 -27.76 -11.25 -31.15
C LEU A 9 -27.02 -11.03 -29.83
N ILE A 10 -25.71 -11.22 -29.85
CA ILE A 10 -24.82 -10.85 -28.75
C ILE A 10 -24.68 -9.32 -28.81
N THR A 11 -25.48 -8.60 -28.01
CA THR A 11 -25.22 -7.19 -27.73
C THR A 11 -24.01 -7.09 -26.81
N ILE A 12 -22.86 -6.79 -27.40
CA ILE A 12 -21.65 -6.43 -26.65
C ILE A 12 -21.94 -5.07 -26.02
N ALA A 13 -22.39 -5.07 -24.77
CA ALA A 13 -22.42 -3.87 -23.95
C ALA A 13 -20.97 -3.50 -23.65
N SER A 14 -20.37 -2.70 -24.52
CA SER A 14 -19.12 -2.00 -24.23
C SER A 14 -19.43 -0.97 -23.15
N ALA A 15 -19.51 -1.43 -21.90
CA ALA A 15 -19.47 -0.54 -20.75
C ALA A 15 -18.13 0.19 -20.85
N THR A 16 -18.17 1.47 -21.22
CA THR A 16 -17.04 2.36 -21.07
C THR A 16 -16.70 2.32 -19.60
N ALA A 17 -15.58 1.68 -19.25
CA ALA A 17 -14.98 1.79 -17.94
C ALA A 17 -14.57 3.26 -17.78
N ASN A 18 -15.52 4.09 -17.35
CA ASN A 18 -15.22 5.43 -16.87
C ASN A 18 -14.36 5.20 -15.64
N ALA A 19 -13.04 5.31 -15.83
CA ALA A 19 -12.10 5.29 -14.73
C ALA A 19 -12.55 6.39 -13.76
N LEU A 20 -13.02 5.97 -12.58
CA LEU A 20 -13.27 6.89 -11.49
C LEU A 20 -12.02 7.75 -11.31
N PRO A 21 -12.16 9.06 -11.03
CA PRO A 21 -10.99 9.91 -10.80
C PRO A 21 -10.12 9.25 -9.73
N PRO A 22 -8.78 9.28 -9.89
CA PRO A 22 -7.88 8.70 -8.92
C PRO A 22 -8.19 9.28 -7.53
N PRO A 23 -8.09 8.48 -6.46
CA PRO A 23 -8.28 8.97 -5.11
C PRO A 23 -7.43 10.21 -4.86
N GLU A 24 -7.99 11.20 -4.20
CA GLU A 24 -7.25 12.41 -3.83
C GLU A 24 -6.00 12.03 -3.03
N ALA A 25 -4.88 12.69 -3.31
CA ALA A 25 -3.63 12.44 -2.61
C ALA A 25 -3.81 12.79 -1.12
N ARG A 26 -3.79 11.78 -0.25
CA ARG A 26 -3.83 12.00 1.20
C ARG A 26 -2.41 12.16 1.75
N SER A 27 -2.27 13.06 2.73
CA SER A 27 -1.04 13.21 3.50
C SER A 27 -1.09 12.31 4.74
N LEU A 28 0.00 11.61 5.03
CA LEU A 28 0.17 10.79 6.23
C LEU A 28 1.36 11.36 7.02
N PRO A 29 1.15 12.05 8.15
CA PRO A 29 2.24 12.54 8.98
C PRO A 29 3.10 11.38 9.48
N LEU A 30 4.42 11.47 9.29
CA LEU A 30 5.34 10.37 9.58
C LEU A 30 5.28 9.96 11.06
N GLU A 31 5.07 10.94 11.94
CA GLU A 31 4.96 10.77 13.38
C GLU A 31 3.73 9.96 13.79
N GLU A 32 2.61 10.11 13.06
CA GLU A 32 1.35 9.41 13.33
C GLU A 32 1.38 7.96 12.87
N ILE A 33 2.11 7.69 11.79
CA ILE A 33 2.20 6.34 11.21
C ILE A 33 3.43 5.57 11.69
N SER A 34 4.33 6.15 12.49
CA SER A 34 5.56 5.48 12.91
C SER A 34 5.29 4.38 13.93
N LEU A 35 5.82 3.19 13.67
CA LEU A 35 5.78 2.02 14.55
C LEU A 35 7.11 1.83 15.29
N GLU A 36 8.22 2.04 14.60
CA GLU A 36 9.56 1.78 15.12
C GLU A 36 10.62 2.62 14.39
N HIS A 37 11.69 2.97 15.10
CA HIS A 37 12.89 3.58 14.54
C HIS A 37 14.08 2.65 14.74
N ILE A 38 14.69 2.22 13.63
CA ILE A 38 15.85 1.33 13.64
C ILE A 38 17.06 2.14 13.21
N ASN A 39 18.04 2.27 14.10
CA ASN A 39 19.33 2.88 13.76
C ASN A 39 20.28 1.78 13.25
N ILE A 40 20.59 1.81 11.96
CA ILE A 40 21.52 0.87 11.33
C ILE A 40 22.91 1.52 11.32
N GLN A 41 23.82 1.00 12.13
CA GLN A 41 25.18 1.51 12.21
C GLN A 41 26.01 1.01 11.02
N GLY A 42 26.29 1.90 10.07
CA GLY A 42 27.27 1.66 9.02
C GLY A 42 28.68 2.06 9.46
N GLN A 43 29.68 1.63 8.70
CA GLN A 43 31.08 1.96 8.97
C GLN A 43 31.38 3.46 8.80
N ILE A 44 30.68 4.13 7.88
CA ILE A 44 30.89 5.55 7.55
C ILE A 44 29.82 6.44 8.21
N GLN A 45 28.59 5.97 8.26
CA GLN A 45 27.46 6.70 8.84
C GLN A 45 26.40 5.75 9.39
N THR A 46 25.64 6.23 10.36
CA THR A 46 24.43 5.56 10.83
C THR A 46 23.24 6.00 9.99
N TRP A 47 22.44 5.04 9.53
CA TRP A 47 21.17 5.32 8.85
C TRP A 47 20.01 5.10 9.79
N ARG A 48 18.96 5.91 9.64
CA ARG A 48 17.70 5.70 10.33
C ARG A 48 16.69 5.10 9.37
N LEU A 49 16.18 3.93 9.72
CA LEU A 49 15.07 3.28 9.03
C LEU A 49 13.81 3.50 9.87
N HIS A 50 12.75 3.97 9.22
CA HIS A 50 11.45 4.17 9.84
C HIS A 50 10.55 2.99 9.47
N LYS A 51 10.06 2.26 10.46
CA LYS A 51 8.98 1.30 10.24
C LYS A 51 7.66 2.02 10.44
N VAL A 52 6.82 2.06 9.41
CA VAL A 52 5.58 2.83 9.40
C VAL A 52 4.38 1.94 9.09
N CYS A 53 3.19 2.35 9.53
CA CYS A 53 1.93 1.70 9.22
C CYS A 53 1.16 2.45 8.13
N ILE A 54 0.90 1.80 7.01
CA ILE A 54 0.07 2.37 5.93
C ILE A 54 -1.01 1.33 5.61
N ASP A 55 -2.27 1.73 5.81
CA ASP A 55 -3.46 0.91 5.56
C ASP A 55 -3.42 -0.49 6.21
N GLY A 56 -2.86 -0.57 7.42
CA GLY A 56 -2.79 -1.82 8.19
C GLY A 56 -1.59 -2.71 7.83
N GLN A 57 -0.80 -2.36 6.82
CA GLN A 57 0.46 -3.04 6.49
C GLN A 57 1.67 -2.23 6.97
N ALA A 58 2.68 -2.92 7.49
CA ALA A 58 3.94 -2.31 7.89
C ALA A 58 4.90 -2.15 6.70
N TYR A 59 5.54 -1.00 6.62
CA TYR A 59 6.54 -0.65 5.60
C TYR A 59 7.82 -0.17 6.25
N LEU A 60 8.96 -0.45 5.61
CA LEU A 60 10.26 0.14 5.92
C LEU A 60 10.49 1.31 4.98
N LEU A 61 10.71 2.48 5.56
CA LEU A 61 10.95 3.74 4.89
C LEU A 61 12.36 4.21 5.22
N ILE A 62 13.16 4.46 4.20
CA ILE A 62 14.43 5.17 4.35
C ILE A 62 14.26 6.60 3.88
N THR A 63 14.67 7.56 4.69
CA THR A 63 14.61 8.99 4.36
C THR A 63 15.97 9.45 3.85
N GLY A 64 15.99 10.16 2.73
CA GLY A 64 17.12 10.93 2.25
C GLY A 64 17.06 12.39 2.75
N THR A 65 17.90 13.25 2.16
CA THR A 65 18.02 14.67 2.58
C THR A 65 16.80 15.52 2.24
N THR A 66 16.02 15.15 1.22
CA THR A 66 14.88 15.95 0.72
C THR A 66 13.56 15.18 0.66
N GLY A 67 13.51 13.92 1.12
CA GLY A 67 12.31 13.09 1.03
C GLY A 67 12.62 11.60 1.21
N PRO A 68 11.65 10.70 0.94
CA PRO A 68 11.88 9.26 1.04
C PRO A 68 12.89 8.81 -0.03
N GLY A 69 13.99 8.20 0.41
CA GLY A 69 14.96 7.56 -0.47
C GLY A 69 14.51 6.18 -0.96
N GLY A 70 13.55 5.56 -0.27
CA GLY A 70 13.00 4.27 -0.65
C GLY A 70 11.94 3.77 0.34
N ILE A 71 11.05 2.92 -0.16
CA ILE A 71 10.00 2.26 0.61
C ILE A 71 9.92 0.79 0.21
N SER A 72 9.72 -0.09 1.18
CA SER A 72 9.49 -1.52 0.95
C SER A 72 8.53 -2.06 2.00
N ALA A 73 7.80 -3.14 1.68
CA ALA A 73 7.04 -3.86 2.70
C ALA A 73 7.99 -4.42 3.77
N ALA A 74 7.59 -4.30 5.04
CA ALA A 74 8.26 -5.03 6.11
C ALA A 74 7.82 -6.49 6.05
N TYR A 75 8.75 -7.43 6.15
CA TYR A 75 8.45 -8.86 6.14
C TYR A 75 8.76 -9.49 7.49
N LYS A 76 7.88 -10.39 7.91
CA LYS A 76 8.10 -11.29 9.05
C LYS A 76 7.67 -12.68 8.63
N ASP A 77 8.53 -13.67 8.85
CA ASP A 77 8.28 -15.08 8.51
C ASP A 77 7.89 -15.27 7.02
N GLY A 78 8.50 -14.49 6.13
CA GLY A 78 8.27 -14.56 4.68
C GLY A 78 6.97 -13.90 4.19
N LYS A 79 6.21 -13.23 5.07
CA LYS A 79 4.95 -12.55 4.72
C LYS A 79 5.00 -11.06 5.06
N PRO A 80 4.28 -10.19 4.33
CA PRO A 80 4.14 -8.78 4.70
C PRO A 80 3.59 -8.65 6.12
N GLU A 81 4.33 -7.96 6.98
CA GLU A 81 3.95 -7.74 8.35
C GLU A 81 2.74 -6.79 8.42
N GLN A 82 1.74 -7.15 9.21
CA GLN A 82 0.58 -6.31 9.48
C GLN A 82 0.83 -5.47 10.74
N CYS A 83 0.33 -4.25 10.77
CA CYS A 83 0.44 -3.40 11.94
C CYS A 83 -0.36 -4.01 13.09
N GLN A 84 0.25 -4.12 14.27
CA GLN A 84 -0.52 -4.38 15.48
C GLN A 84 -1.20 -3.08 15.89
N ILE A 85 -2.45 -2.90 15.48
CA ILE A 85 -3.32 -1.88 16.08
C ILE A 85 -3.58 -2.38 17.51
N ARG A 86 -2.75 -2.00 18.48
CA ARG A 86 -3.18 -2.09 19.88
C ARG A 86 -4.34 -1.12 19.98
N PRO A 87 -5.58 -1.56 20.26
CA PRO A 87 -6.66 -0.62 20.52
C PRO A 87 -6.19 0.30 21.65
N ALA A 88 -6.26 1.62 21.43
CA ALA A 88 -5.95 2.58 22.46
C ALA A 88 -6.79 2.24 23.69
N GLU A 89 -6.15 1.86 24.78
CA GLU A 89 -6.80 1.68 26.08
C GLU A 89 -7.36 3.05 26.45
N LYS A 90 -8.70 3.12 26.53
CA LYS A 90 -9.46 4.35 26.78
C LYS A 90 -9.74 4.50 28.27
#